data_AF-W2I531-F1
#
_entry.id   AF-W2I531-F1
#
_cell.length_a   1.000
_cell.length_b   1.000
_cell.length_c   1.000
_cell.angle_alpha   90.00
_cell.angle_beta   90.00
_cell.angle_gamma   90.00
#
_symmetry.space_group_name_H-M   'P 1'
#
loop_
_entity.id
_entity.type
_entity.pdbx_description
1 polymer ?
#
loop_
_entity_poly.entity_id
_entity_poly.type
_entity_poly.pdbx_seq_one_letter_code
_entity_poly.pdbx_strand_id
1 'polypeptide(L)'
;MGGGSLFQVGENVEFWRVLVQLSILAFSLVLFEKALHRMELKFPPSDKYQHMLKKVYRELMVLGLISLGLKILKESPNIDSYSKTMLAFQVADLTIFFLALALIVQSTAVFQLLRNQNDRAERAELMTTQDLVHLLNEPKDSAPSSAQTLLCCGRAAKKKNYSKRLVELRLLRRLFLRRFGFPQLFPFSKYLSRAQANQISHMIEVEPMMWVVLLAVAWAICGILNVLEALDADIPERQELVEAFMFVAWILLLVHLMVFLFFRSCVHYLLRVAGFNDDKKILIENLNTIAQEEGKAWQNEEADKALEIMSSIQEQHEEFEYQRVRRQRKLLQQGLYHRTAATMGIAHKSSEKLSESINGVVPDSPKIDIRFFSYKAWHVSVILLLVLNGFLITLFVQCAVYDLDEIYEDFGALATVLVPLPLVLNALYFQRHIFYDFVVVSSTVRIDSHTLSDVVENFREIVQLRSEFATSLHQHMMQHELTIEDLQEELKARDATGTGYIE
;
A
#
# COMPACT_ATOMS: atom_id res chain seq x y z
N MET A 1 -33.59 11.83 32.91
CA MET A 1 -32.63 10.82 33.45
C MET A 1 -31.66 10.51 32.33
N GLY A 2 -30.64 11.36 32.19
CA GLY A 2 -29.72 11.36 31.06
C GLY A 2 -28.60 10.35 31.29
N GLY A 3 -28.50 9.33 30.44
CA GLY A 3 -27.27 8.56 30.32
C GLY A 3 -26.22 9.46 29.68
N GLY A 4 -25.07 9.63 30.35
CA GLY A 4 -23.93 10.37 29.80
C GLY A 4 -23.53 9.81 28.44
N SER A 5 -23.16 10.69 27.52
CA SER A 5 -22.70 10.30 26.19
C SER A 5 -21.44 9.44 26.29
N LEU A 6 -21.39 8.34 25.54
CA LEU A 6 -20.21 7.47 25.40
C LEU A 6 -19.01 8.18 24.74
N PHE A 7 -19.20 9.41 24.29
CA PHE A 7 -18.22 10.18 23.51
C PHE A 7 -17.63 11.38 24.25
N GLN A 8 -17.81 11.49 25.57
CA GLN A 8 -17.17 12.51 26.41
C GLN A 8 -16.16 11.85 27.35
N VAL A 9 -15.10 11.29 26.77
CA VAL A 9 -13.98 10.71 27.54
C VAL A 9 -13.17 11.86 28.14
N GLY A 10 -12.98 11.86 29.46
CA GLY A 10 -12.47 12.99 30.24
C GLY A 10 -13.52 13.60 31.16
N GLU A 11 -14.79 13.61 30.76
CA GLU A 11 -15.90 14.17 31.57
C GLU A 11 -16.74 13.05 32.23
N ASN A 12 -17.19 12.07 31.43
CA ASN A 12 -18.02 10.96 31.92
C ASN A 12 -17.17 9.78 32.46
N VAL A 13 -15.94 9.63 31.96
CA VAL A 13 -14.98 8.58 32.36
C VAL A 13 -13.55 9.09 32.23
N GLU A 14 -12.74 8.85 33.25
CA GLU A 14 -11.29 9.12 33.26
C GLU A 14 -10.55 8.35 32.14
N PHE A 15 -9.71 9.04 31.36
CA PHE A 15 -9.01 8.46 30.21
C PHE A 15 -8.12 7.25 30.58
N TRP A 16 -7.40 7.30 31.72
CA TRP A 16 -6.57 6.19 32.18
C TRP A 16 -7.39 4.90 32.40
N ARG A 17 -8.65 5.03 32.85
CA ARG A 17 -9.54 3.91 33.13
C ARG A 17 -9.99 3.23 31.84
N VAL A 18 -10.27 4.01 30.80
CA VAL A 18 -10.52 3.51 29.43
C VAL A 18 -9.29 2.77 28.92
N LEU A 19 -8.10 3.32 29.12
CA LEU A 19 -6.86 2.72 28.64
C LEU A 19 -6.53 1.37 29.30
N VAL A 20 -6.82 1.22 30.59
CA VAL A 20 -6.71 -0.08 31.28
C VAL A 20 -7.64 -1.12 30.64
N GLN A 21 -8.91 -0.76 30.37
CA GLN A 21 -9.85 -1.67 29.72
C GLN A 21 -9.46 -1.98 28.27
N LEU A 22 -8.96 -0.99 27.52
CA LEU A 22 -8.42 -1.18 26.19
C LEU A 22 -7.21 -2.13 26.19
N SER A 23 -6.33 -2.02 27.19
CA SER A 23 -5.18 -2.92 27.37
C SER A 23 -5.63 -4.37 27.62
N ILE A 24 -6.65 -4.56 28.47
CA ILE A 24 -7.23 -5.89 28.74
C ILE A 24 -7.86 -6.46 27.47
N LEU A 25 -8.62 -5.64 26.73
CA LEU A 25 -9.27 -6.03 25.48
C LEU A 25 -8.25 -6.41 24.40
N ALA A 26 -7.24 -5.57 24.17
CA ALA A 26 -6.17 -5.83 23.21
C ALA A 26 -5.39 -7.11 23.57
N PHE A 27 -5.08 -7.32 24.85
CA PHE A 27 -4.46 -8.56 25.31
C PHE A 27 -5.35 -9.78 25.08
N SER A 28 -6.65 -9.66 25.35
CA SER A 28 -7.64 -10.71 25.11
C SER A 28 -7.77 -11.04 23.62
N LEU A 29 -7.75 -10.04 22.75
CA LEU A 29 -7.74 -10.21 21.29
C LEU A 29 -6.51 -10.99 20.82
N VAL A 30 -5.31 -10.60 21.29
CA VAL A 30 -4.06 -11.29 20.95
C VAL A 30 -4.05 -12.74 21.48
N LEU A 31 -4.56 -12.97 22.69
CA LEU A 31 -4.69 -14.32 23.24
C LEU A 31 -5.67 -15.16 22.44
N PHE A 32 -6.81 -14.59 22.05
CA PHE A 32 -7.84 -15.27 21.27
C PHE A 32 -7.30 -15.63 19.88
N GLU A 33 -6.62 -14.71 19.20
CA GLU A 33 -5.93 -14.97 17.93
C GLU A 33 -4.92 -16.11 18.05
N LYS A 34 -4.09 -16.09 19.11
CA LYS A 34 -3.11 -17.16 19.38
C LYS A 34 -3.78 -18.50 19.70
N ALA A 35 -4.93 -18.50 20.38
CA ALA A 35 -5.69 -19.71 20.68
C ALA A 35 -6.30 -20.30 19.40
N LEU A 36 -6.86 -19.45 18.54
CA LEU A 36 -7.40 -19.84 17.24
C LEU A 36 -6.32 -20.40 16.32
N HIS A 37 -5.15 -19.77 16.26
CA HIS A 37 -4.03 -20.28 15.48
C HIS A 37 -3.56 -21.67 15.96
N ARG A 38 -3.67 -21.97 17.26
CA ARG A 38 -3.43 -23.33 17.78
C ARG A 38 -4.53 -24.32 17.42
N MET A 39 -5.79 -23.87 17.34
CA MET A 39 -6.89 -24.71 16.89
C MET A 39 -6.73 -25.04 15.40
N GLU A 40 -6.30 -24.09 14.58
CA GLU A 40 -6.01 -24.26 13.15
C GLU A 40 -4.97 -25.35 12.89
N LEU A 41 -3.91 -25.40 13.70
CA LEU A 41 -2.86 -26.44 13.63
C LEU A 41 -3.37 -27.85 13.98
N LYS A 42 -4.54 -27.98 14.62
CA LYS A 42 -5.17 -29.27 14.93
C LYS A 42 -6.13 -29.76 13.84
N PHE A 43 -6.54 -28.91 12.91
CA PHE A 43 -7.44 -29.31 11.81
C PHE A 43 -6.65 -29.85 10.61
N PRO A 44 -7.17 -30.85 9.88
CA PRO A 44 -6.49 -31.42 8.73
C PRO A 44 -6.27 -30.38 7.61
N PRO A 45 -5.14 -30.48 6.87
CA PRO A 45 -4.69 -29.48 5.92
C PRO A 45 -5.58 -29.48 4.68
N SER A 46 -6.63 -28.66 4.72
CA SER A 46 -7.39 -28.31 3.52
C SER A 46 -7.39 -26.80 3.45
N ASP A 47 -6.56 -26.26 2.56
CA ASP A 47 -6.30 -24.82 2.41
C ASP A 47 -7.60 -24.00 2.32
N LYS A 48 -8.64 -24.59 1.72
CA LYS A 48 -9.95 -23.94 1.55
C LYS A 48 -10.71 -23.72 2.85
N TYR A 49 -10.67 -24.68 3.78
CA TYR A 49 -11.38 -24.57 5.08
C TYR A 49 -10.60 -23.72 6.07
N GLN A 50 -9.27 -23.79 6.08
CA GLN A 50 -8.42 -22.92 6.89
C GLN A 50 -8.55 -21.46 6.46
N HIS A 51 -8.55 -21.18 5.14
CA HIS A 51 -8.77 -19.84 4.61
C HIS A 51 -10.17 -19.30 4.92
N MET A 52 -11.21 -20.14 4.81
CA MET A 52 -12.58 -19.74 5.13
C MET A 52 -12.76 -19.47 6.63
N LEU A 53 -12.21 -20.33 7.50
CA LEU A 53 -12.25 -20.13 8.95
C LEU A 53 -11.50 -18.85 9.33
N LYS A 54 -10.33 -18.60 8.72
CA LYS A 54 -9.53 -17.38 8.87
C LYS A 54 -10.31 -16.12 8.57
N LYS A 55 -11.03 -16.11 7.46
CA LYS A 55 -11.87 -14.99 7.08
C LYS A 55 -13.03 -14.81 8.04
N VAL A 56 -13.77 -15.88 8.34
CA VAL A 56 -14.96 -15.82 9.20
C VAL A 56 -14.62 -15.35 10.62
N TYR A 57 -13.59 -15.89 11.28
CA TYR A 57 -13.29 -15.48 12.67
C TYR A 57 -12.77 -14.05 12.75
N ARG A 58 -12.03 -13.59 11.73
CA ARG A 58 -11.45 -12.25 11.72
C ARG A 58 -12.51 -11.20 11.43
N GLU A 59 -13.45 -11.50 10.55
CA GLU A 59 -14.70 -10.75 10.38
C GLU A 59 -15.50 -10.73 11.70
N LEU A 60 -15.65 -11.88 12.38
CA LEU A 60 -16.34 -11.99 13.68
C LEU A 60 -15.69 -11.17 14.80
N MET A 61 -14.36 -11.12 14.82
CA MET A 61 -13.56 -10.39 15.81
C MET A 61 -13.67 -8.88 15.58
N VAL A 62 -13.71 -8.43 14.32
CA VAL A 62 -13.94 -7.04 13.91
C VAL A 62 -15.40 -6.62 14.11
N LEU A 63 -16.36 -7.54 13.92
CA LEU A 63 -17.80 -7.33 14.14
C LEU A 63 -18.19 -7.33 15.64
N GLY A 64 -17.22 -7.51 16.54
CA GLY A 64 -17.44 -7.33 17.98
C GLY A 64 -18.10 -8.53 18.66
N LEU A 65 -17.70 -9.77 18.36
CA LEU A 65 -18.23 -10.90 19.14
C LEU A 65 -17.93 -10.77 20.66
N ILE A 66 -16.83 -10.10 21.02
CA ILE A 66 -16.51 -9.71 22.39
C ILE A 66 -17.55 -8.71 22.92
N SER A 67 -17.93 -7.71 22.12
CA SER A 67 -18.97 -6.72 22.48
C SER A 67 -20.36 -7.34 22.60
N LEU A 68 -20.69 -8.31 21.74
CA LEU A 68 -21.94 -9.07 21.79
C LEU A 68 -22.00 -9.96 23.03
N GLY A 69 -20.92 -10.70 23.33
CA GLY A 69 -20.82 -11.50 24.56
C GLY A 69 -21.00 -10.66 25.82
N LEU A 70 -20.54 -9.41 25.82
CA LEU A 70 -20.67 -8.51 26.95
C LEU A 70 -21.99 -7.76 27.02
N LYS A 71 -22.63 -7.47 25.88
CA LYS A 71 -24.02 -7.03 25.83
C LYS A 71 -24.95 -8.10 26.42
N ILE A 72 -24.68 -9.38 26.13
CA ILE A 72 -25.39 -10.51 26.75
C ILE A 72 -25.10 -10.58 28.25
N LEU A 73 -23.84 -10.38 28.67
CA LEU A 73 -23.48 -10.34 30.09
C LEU A 73 -24.16 -9.18 30.84
N LYS A 74 -24.37 -8.04 30.17
CA LYS A 74 -25.04 -6.84 30.69
C LYS A 74 -26.53 -7.02 30.94
N GLU A 75 -27.19 -7.92 30.21
CA GLU A 75 -28.57 -8.29 30.52
C GLU A 75 -28.68 -9.18 31.78
N SER A 76 -27.55 -9.61 32.35
CA SER A 76 -27.56 -10.28 33.65
C SER A 76 -27.89 -9.28 34.76
N PRO A 77 -28.92 -9.54 35.59
CA PRO A 77 -29.35 -8.62 36.64
C PRO A 77 -28.31 -8.40 37.77
N ASN A 78 -27.19 -9.14 37.76
CA ASN A 78 -26.13 -9.04 38.76
C ASN A 78 -25.03 -8.01 38.42
N ILE A 79 -25.10 -7.34 37.26
CA ILE A 79 -24.04 -6.42 36.81
C ILE A 79 -24.59 -4.99 36.74
N ASP A 80 -23.98 -4.08 37.50
CA ASP A 80 -24.32 -2.65 37.46
C ASP A 80 -23.91 -2.03 36.12
N SER A 81 -24.93 -1.79 35.30
CA SER A 81 -24.83 -1.24 33.96
C SER A 81 -24.31 0.20 33.90
N TYR A 82 -24.33 0.94 35.01
CA TYR A 82 -23.93 2.34 35.10
C TYR A 82 -22.58 2.57 35.80
N SER A 83 -21.87 1.50 36.18
CA SER A 83 -20.54 1.65 36.80
C SER A 83 -19.53 2.32 35.85
N LYS A 84 -18.67 3.19 36.38
CA LYS A 84 -17.61 3.89 35.61
C LYS A 84 -16.69 2.91 34.86
N THR A 85 -16.48 1.72 35.41
CA THR A 85 -15.69 0.64 34.78
C THR A 85 -16.41 0.01 33.60
N MET A 86 -17.72 -0.20 33.69
CA MET A 86 -18.55 -0.68 32.58
C MET A 86 -18.61 0.35 31.44
N LEU A 87 -18.70 1.65 31.78
CA LEU A 87 -18.66 2.73 30.81
C LEU A 87 -17.28 2.80 30.13
N ALA A 88 -16.19 2.73 30.90
CA ALA A 88 -14.82 2.68 30.38
C ALA A 88 -14.59 1.50 29.41
N PHE A 89 -15.17 0.35 29.73
CA PHE A 89 -15.11 -0.82 28.88
C PHE A 89 -15.86 -0.61 27.56
N GLN A 90 -17.07 -0.05 27.59
CA GLN A 90 -17.86 0.25 26.38
C GLN A 90 -17.14 1.25 25.48
N VAL A 91 -16.50 2.26 26.06
CA VAL A 91 -15.67 3.22 25.32
C VAL A 91 -14.49 2.50 24.65
N ALA A 92 -13.78 1.63 25.37
CA ALA A 92 -12.64 0.89 24.84
C ALA A 92 -13.02 -0.07 23.70
N ASP A 93 -14.18 -0.73 23.79
CA ASP A 93 -14.73 -1.55 22.71
C ASP A 93 -15.08 -0.69 21.48
N LEU A 94 -15.71 0.46 21.70
CA LEU A 94 -16.00 1.44 20.66
C LEU A 94 -14.72 1.99 20.00
N THR A 95 -13.61 2.10 20.75
CA THR A 95 -12.30 2.48 20.21
C THR A 95 -11.81 1.45 19.19
N ILE A 96 -11.96 0.16 19.47
CA ILE A 96 -11.55 -0.91 18.53
C ILE A 96 -12.40 -0.85 17.26
N PHE A 97 -13.71 -0.63 17.40
CA PHE A 97 -14.62 -0.48 16.26
C PHE A 97 -14.27 0.73 15.39
N PHE A 98 -14.05 1.91 16.00
CA PHE A 98 -13.67 3.10 15.25
C PHE A 98 -12.28 3.02 14.64
N LEU A 99 -11.33 2.32 15.27
CA LEU A 99 -10.04 2.03 14.65
C LEU A 99 -10.23 1.25 13.35
N ALA A 100 -11.05 0.18 13.38
CA ALA A 100 -11.35 -0.57 12.16
C ALA A 100 -12.00 0.30 11.08
N LEU A 101 -12.97 1.15 11.46
CA LEU A 101 -13.61 2.09 10.54
C LEU A 101 -12.62 3.08 9.92
N ALA A 102 -11.73 3.66 10.75
CA ALA A 102 -10.71 4.60 10.29
C ALA A 102 -9.75 3.93 9.28
N LEU A 103 -9.32 2.69 9.55
CA LEU A 103 -8.47 1.92 8.64
C LEU A 103 -9.16 1.60 7.32
N ILE A 104 -10.46 1.29 7.32
CA ILE A 104 -11.24 1.07 6.11
C ILE A 104 -11.30 2.34 5.26
N VAL A 105 -11.59 3.50 5.88
CA VAL A 105 -11.64 4.79 5.19
C VAL A 105 -10.28 5.15 4.61
N GLN A 106 -9.21 5.02 5.38
CA GLN A 106 -7.84 5.27 4.90
C GLN A 106 -7.44 4.33 3.77
N SER A 107 -7.70 3.03 3.91
CA SER A 107 -7.39 2.03 2.89
C SER A 107 -8.17 2.28 1.60
N THR A 108 -9.42 2.74 1.70
CA THR A 108 -10.22 3.15 0.55
C THR A 108 -9.61 4.37 -0.16
N ALA A 109 -9.16 5.37 0.59
CA ALA A 109 -8.49 6.55 0.03
C ALA A 109 -7.18 6.18 -0.69
N VAL A 110 -6.41 5.23 -0.13
CA VAL A 110 -5.21 4.68 -0.76
C VAL A 110 -5.58 3.93 -2.05
N PHE A 111 -6.56 3.03 -2.00
CA PHE A 111 -7.03 2.26 -3.15
C PHE A 111 -7.49 3.15 -4.32
N GLN A 112 -8.21 4.24 -4.04
CA GLN A 112 -8.63 5.19 -5.07
C GLN A 112 -7.44 5.86 -5.78
N LEU A 113 -6.39 6.23 -5.04
CA LEU A 113 -5.17 6.75 -5.66
C LEU A 113 -4.53 5.68 -6.54
N LEU A 114 -4.40 4.46 -6.03
CA LEU A 114 -3.75 3.36 -6.75
C LEU A 114 -4.47 3.03 -8.04
N ARG A 115 -5.80 2.95 -8.02
CA ARG A 115 -6.62 2.75 -9.22
C ARG A 115 -6.33 3.83 -10.27
N ASN A 116 -6.35 5.10 -9.87
CA ASN A 116 -6.05 6.21 -10.78
C ASN A 116 -4.62 6.19 -11.33
N GLN A 117 -3.64 5.64 -10.59
CA GLN A 117 -2.27 5.49 -11.09
C GLN A 117 -2.11 4.24 -11.94
N ASN A 118 -2.84 3.18 -11.64
CA ASN A 118 -2.84 1.95 -12.41
C ASN A 118 -3.41 2.17 -13.81
N ASP A 119 -4.55 2.86 -13.91
CA ASP A 119 -5.13 3.26 -15.19
C ASP A 119 -4.15 4.09 -16.04
N ARG A 120 -3.26 4.86 -15.38
CA ARG A 120 -2.20 5.61 -16.06
C ARG A 120 -1.01 4.74 -16.45
N ALA A 121 -0.63 3.78 -15.61
CA ALA A 121 0.44 2.83 -15.91
C ALA A 121 0.07 1.95 -17.11
N GLU A 122 -1.19 1.51 -17.20
CA GLU A 122 -1.71 0.78 -18.36
C GLU A 122 -1.65 1.63 -19.63
N ARG A 123 -2.07 2.90 -19.58
CA ARG A 123 -1.92 3.84 -20.71
C ARG A 123 -0.46 4.07 -21.09
N ALA A 124 0.46 4.16 -20.12
CA ALA A 124 1.89 4.31 -20.36
C ALA A 124 2.53 3.08 -21.00
N GLU A 125 1.96 1.90 -20.75
CA GLU A 125 2.40 0.64 -21.33
C GLU A 125 1.99 0.52 -22.80
N LEU A 126 0.76 0.94 -23.15
CA LEU A 126 0.26 0.99 -24.52
C LEU A 126 1.01 1.98 -25.41
N MET A 127 1.50 3.07 -24.82
CA MET A 127 2.14 4.14 -25.56
C MET A 127 3.62 3.84 -25.83
N THR A 128 4.08 4.02 -27.07
CA THR A 128 5.48 3.77 -27.41
C THR A 128 6.39 4.86 -26.85
N THR A 129 7.65 4.54 -26.62
CA THR A 129 8.67 5.52 -26.24
C THR A 129 8.88 6.59 -27.32
N GLN A 130 8.64 6.25 -28.59
CA GLN A 130 8.66 7.20 -29.70
C GLN A 130 7.50 8.21 -29.60
N ASP A 131 6.29 7.76 -29.30
CA ASP A 131 5.12 8.63 -29.10
C ASP A 131 5.37 9.60 -27.93
N LEU A 132 6.07 9.13 -26.90
CA LEU A 132 6.43 9.92 -25.73
C LEU A 132 7.43 11.04 -26.09
N VAL A 133 8.42 10.74 -26.94
CA VAL A 133 9.32 11.76 -27.49
C VAL A 133 8.53 12.78 -28.34
N HIS A 134 7.57 12.31 -29.14
CA HIS A 134 6.72 13.21 -29.91
C HIS A 134 5.90 14.15 -29.00
N LEU A 135 5.29 13.63 -27.93
CA LEU A 135 4.59 14.45 -26.92
C LEU A 135 5.51 15.48 -26.24
N LEU A 136 6.78 15.13 -26.03
CA LEU A 136 7.75 16.06 -25.46
C LEU A 136 8.20 17.11 -26.48
N ASN A 137 8.23 16.78 -27.77
CA ASN A 137 8.61 17.66 -28.86
C ASN A 137 7.48 18.53 -29.40
N GLU A 138 6.22 18.24 -29.06
CA GLU A 138 5.08 19.09 -29.41
C GLU A 138 5.41 20.57 -29.06
N PRO A 139 5.33 21.48 -30.04
CA PRO A 139 5.59 22.88 -29.81
C PRO A 139 4.62 23.38 -28.74
N LYS A 140 5.10 24.24 -27.84
CA LYS A 140 4.22 24.96 -26.92
C LYS A 140 3.27 25.76 -27.79
N ASP A 141 2.00 25.37 -27.85
CA ASP A 141 0.97 26.15 -28.53
C ASP A 141 1.12 27.62 -28.14
N SER A 142 1.17 28.48 -29.15
CA SER A 142 1.36 29.92 -29.04
C SER A 142 0.45 30.50 -27.96
N ALA A 143 1.06 31.32 -27.09
CA ALA A 143 0.43 31.93 -25.93
C ALA A 143 -0.99 32.47 -26.23
N PRO A 144 -2.03 32.02 -25.51
CA PRO A 144 -3.33 32.68 -25.60
C PRO A 144 -3.25 34.07 -24.93
N SER A 145 -4.02 35.01 -25.46
CA SER A 145 -4.13 36.40 -24.97
C SER A 145 -4.37 36.48 -23.45
N SER A 146 -3.91 37.59 -22.85
CA SER A 146 -3.70 37.83 -21.41
C SER A 146 -4.88 37.51 -20.46
N ALA A 147 -6.11 37.41 -20.95
CA ALA A 147 -7.28 37.08 -20.14
C ALA A 147 -7.53 35.56 -19.98
N GLN A 148 -7.02 34.71 -20.88
CA GLN A 148 -7.13 33.24 -20.77
C GLN A 148 -6.05 32.61 -19.88
N THR A 149 -5.06 33.39 -19.46
CA THR A 149 -3.83 32.92 -18.78
C THR A 149 -4.10 32.30 -17.41
N LEU A 150 -5.06 32.80 -16.63
CA LEU A 150 -5.34 32.26 -15.28
C LEU A 150 -5.98 30.85 -15.31
N LEU A 151 -6.85 30.58 -16.29
CA LEU A 151 -7.49 29.26 -16.47
C LEU A 151 -6.61 28.28 -17.30
N CYS A 152 -5.85 28.78 -18.28
CA CYS A 152 -4.99 27.97 -19.14
C CYS A 152 -3.64 27.60 -18.51
N CYS A 153 -3.07 28.40 -17.61
CA CYS A 153 -1.86 28.02 -16.86
C CYS A 153 -2.06 26.72 -16.08
N GLY A 154 -3.25 26.51 -15.52
CA GLY A 154 -3.62 25.26 -14.87
C GLY A 154 -3.67 24.07 -15.84
N ARG A 155 -4.21 24.25 -17.05
CA ARG A 155 -4.29 23.18 -18.07
C ARG A 155 -2.93 22.82 -18.65
N ALA A 156 -2.11 23.81 -18.98
CA ALA A 156 -0.75 23.59 -19.48
C ALA A 156 0.15 22.93 -18.42
N ALA A 157 0.07 23.39 -17.16
CA ALA A 157 0.78 22.75 -16.05
C ALA A 157 0.29 21.31 -15.80
N LYS A 158 -1.03 21.06 -15.90
CA LYS A 158 -1.61 19.72 -15.83
C LYS A 158 -1.13 18.81 -16.97
N LYS A 159 -1.12 19.28 -18.23
CA LYS A 159 -0.61 18.52 -19.40
C LYS A 159 0.87 18.19 -19.24
N LYS A 160 1.69 19.15 -18.79
CA LYS A 160 3.13 18.94 -18.51
C LYS A 160 3.37 17.93 -17.38
N ASN A 161 2.62 18.03 -16.29
CA ASN A 161 2.74 17.07 -15.19
C ASN A 161 2.24 15.67 -15.61
N TYR A 162 1.25 15.60 -16.50
CA TYR A 162 0.77 14.34 -17.05
C TYR A 162 1.83 13.65 -17.92
N SER A 163 2.42 14.37 -18.89
CA SER A 163 3.48 13.81 -19.74
C SER A 163 4.71 13.41 -18.93
N LYS A 164 5.12 14.23 -17.95
CA LYS A 164 6.21 13.88 -17.04
C LYS A 164 5.96 12.57 -16.30
N ARG A 165 4.75 12.36 -15.75
CA ARG A 165 4.40 11.12 -15.05
C ARG A 165 4.40 9.91 -15.97
N LEU A 166 3.98 10.07 -17.22
CA LEU A 166 4.01 9.00 -18.22
C LEU A 166 5.45 8.58 -18.53
N VAL A 167 6.35 9.55 -18.65
CA VAL A 167 7.80 9.30 -18.78
C VAL A 167 8.35 8.57 -17.57
N GLU A 168 8.01 9.02 -16.35
CA GLU A 168 8.46 8.37 -15.11
C GLU A 168 8.03 6.90 -15.07
N LEU A 169 6.77 6.59 -15.38
CA LEU A 169 6.25 5.22 -15.42
C LEU A 169 6.95 4.35 -16.48
N ARG A 170 7.19 4.90 -17.68
CA ARG A 170 7.86 4.17 -18.77
C ARG A 170 9.31 3.85 -18.43
N LEU A 171 10.03 4.79 -17.84
CA LEU A 171 11.41 4.60 -17.40
C LEU A 171 11.51 3.57 -16.26
N LEU A 172 10.58 3.62 -15.29
CA LEU A 172 10.52 2.61 -14.22
C LEU A 172 10.23 1.21 -14.76
N ARG A 173 9.30 1.09 -15.73
CA ARG A 173 9.05 -0.17 -16.45
C ARG A 173 10.32 -0.69 -17.10
N ARG A 174 11.02 0.13 -17.90
CA ARG A 174 12.27 -0.28 -18.56
C ARG A 174 13.32 -0.73 -17.54
N LEU A 175 13.48 0.01 -16.44
CA LEU A 175 14.42 -0.33 -15.38
C LEU A 175 14.08 -1.70 -14.78
N PHE A 176 12.81 -1.94 -14.47
CA PHE A 176 12.35 -3.23 -13.95
C PHE A 176 12.63 -4.37 -14.91
N LEU A 177 12.23 -4.23 -16.18
CA LEU A 177 12.44 -5.26 -17.20
C LEU A 177 13.93 -5.59 -17.38
N ARG A 178 14.78 -4.57 -17.50
CA ARG A 178 16.23 -4.75 -17.66
C ARG A 178 16.89 -5.35 -16.41
N ARG A 179 16.39 -5.02 -15.23
CA ARG A 179 16.96 -5.52 -13.97
C ARG A 179 16.74 -7.02 -13.80
N PHE A 180 15.56 -7.49 -14.17
CA PHE A 180 15.16 -8.88 -13.96
C PHE A 180 15.18 -9.73 -15.22
N GLY A 181 15.47 -9.15 -16.38
CA GLY A 181 15.59 -9.86 -17.65
C GLY A 181 14.25 -10.22 -18.26
N PHE A 182 13.18 -9.51 -17.89
CA PHE A 182 11.88 -9.75 -18.48
C PHE A 182 11.81 -9.24 -19.92
N PRO A 183 11.05 -9.95 -20.78
CA PRO A 183 10.88 -9.57 -22.18
C PRO A 183 9.92 -8.36 -22.29
N GLN A 184 9.92 -7.63 -23.42
CA GLN A 184 9.12 -6.40 -23.56
C GLN A 184 7.62 -6.64 -23.59
N LEU A 185 7.15 -7.86 -23.87
CA LEU A 185 5.76 -8.27 -23.80
C LEU A 185 5.25 -8.44 -22.36
N PHE A 186 6.15 -8.41 -21.36
CA PHE A 186 5.75 -8.54 -19.96
C PHE A 186 4.80 -7.41 -19.54
N PRO A 187 3.60 -7.73 -19.00
CA PRO A 187 2.60 -6.75 -18.62
C PRO A 187 2.93 -6.12 -17.25
N PHE A 188 3.81 -5.14 -17.25
CA PHE A 188 4.33 -4.51 -16.03
C PHE A 188 3.23 -3.77 -15.25
N SER A 189 2.29 -3.12 -15.94
CA SER A 189 1.17 -2.42 -15.27
C SER A 189 0.33 -3.41 -14.46
N LYS A 190 0.00 -4.57 -15.04
CA LYS A 190 -0.75 -5.63 -14.36
C LYS A 190 0.01 -6.19 -13.16
N TYR A 191 1.31 -6.44 -13.30
CA TYR A 191 2.16 -6.86 -12.19
C TYR A 191 2.14 -5.85 -11.03
N LEU A 192 2.39 -4.56 -11.33
CA LEU A 192 2.40 -3.52 -10.31
C LEU A 192 1.02 -3.38 -9.64
N SER A 193 -0.07 -3.49 -10.40
CA SER A 193 -1.44 -3.43 -9.87
C SER A 193 -1.74 -4.57 -8.89
N ARG A 194 -1.29 -5.79 -9.19
CA ARG A 194 -1.49 -6.98 -8.36
C ARG A 194 -0.62 -6.94 -7.12
N ALA A 195 0.63 -6.50 -7.25
CA ALA A 195 1.51 -6.25 -6.12
C ALA A 195 0.90 -5.21 -5.17
N GLN A 196 0.35 -4.12 -5.69
CA GLN A 196 -0.36 -3.11 -4.89
C GLN A 196 -1.59 -3.71 -4.19
N ALA A 197 -2.44 -4.44 -4.90
CA ALA A 197 -3.64 -5.06 -4.33
C ALA A 197 -3.32 -6.02 -3.18
N ASN A 198 -2.28 -6.85 -3.35
CA ASN A 198 -1.82 -7.78 -2.30
C ASN A 198 -1.39 -7.01 -1.04
N GLN A 199 -0.65 -5.92 -1.21
CA GLN A 199 -0.20 -5.08 -0.10
C GLN A 199 -1.36 -4.35 0.62
N ILE A 200 -2.43 -3.96 -0.08
CA ILE A 200 -3.61 -3.32 0.53
C ILE A 200 -4.35 -4.29 1.46
N SER A 201 -4.43 -5.58 1.13
CA SER A 201 -5.05 -6.57 2.02
C SER A 201 -4.37 -6.58 3.39
N HIS A 202 -3.03 -6.45 3.40
CA HIS A 202 -2.24 -6.37 4.63
C HIS A 202 -2.42 -5.05 5.41
N MET A 203 -2.97 -3.99 4.80
CA MET A 203 -3.21 -2.71 5.48
C MET A 203 -4.39 -2.73 6.45
N ILE A 204 -5.37 -3.60 6.21
CA ILE A 204 -6.60 -3.69 7.03
C ILE A 204 -6.38 -4.62 8.23
N GLU A 205 -5.36 -5.48 8.20
CA GLU A 205 -5.06 -6.41 9.30
C GLU A 205 -4.16 -5.74 10.34
N VAL A 206 -4.66 -5.63 11.58
CA VAL A 206 -3.85 -5.16 12.71
C VAL A 206 -3.15 -6.35 13.33
N GLU A 207 -1.84 -6.48 13.10
CA GLU A 207 -1.03 -7.54 13.70
C GLU A 207 -0.88 -7.37 15.23
N PRO A 208 -0.66 -8.45 16.00
CA PRO A 208 -0.43 -8.39 17.46
C PRO A 208 0.65 -7.40 17.92
N MET A 209 1.75 -7.25 17.16
CA MET A 209 2.79 -6.27 17.51
C MET A 209 2.30 -4.83 17.42
N MET A 210 1.36 -4.53 16.51
CA MET A 210 0.80 -3.19 16.36
C MET A 210 0.04 -2.78 17.62
N TRP A 211 -0.70 -3.71 18.25
CA TRP A 211 -1.38 -3.45 19.52
C TRP A 211 -0.42 -3.04 20.63
N VAL A 212 0.77 -3.66 20.70
CA VAL A 212 1.79 -3.28 21.68
C VAL A 212 2.23 -1.83 21.46
N VAL A 213 2.46 -1.42 20.21
CA VAL A 213 2.85 -0.05 19.89
C VAL A 213 1.72 0.95 20.12
N LEU A 214 0.49 0.60 19.75
CA LEU A 214 -0.70 1.43 20.01
C LEU A 214 -0.89 1.68 21.51
N LEU A 215 -0.80 0.63 22.32
CA LEU A 215 -0.85 0.77 23.78
C LEU A 215 0.31 1.60 24.30
N ALA A 216 1.53 1.41 23.79
CA ALA A 216 2.68 2.22 24.19
C ALA A 216 2.45 3.72 23.91
N VAL A 217 1.90 4.08 22.76
CA VAL A 217 1.56 5.47 22.43
C VAL A 217 0.43 5.99 23.32
N ALA A 218 -0.62 5.20 23.55
CA ALA A 218 -1.73 5.59 24.39
C ALA A 218 -1.30 5.82 25.85
N TRP A 219 -0.43 4.96 26.39
CA TRP A 219 0.18 5.15 27.71
C TRP A 219 1.15 6.33 27.75
N ALA A 220 1.85 6.62 26.64
CA ALA A 220 2.67 7.82 26.53
C ALA A 220 1.83 9.10 26.57
N ILE A 221 0.65 9.11 25.94
CA ILE A 221 -0.31 10.22 26.05
C ILE A 221 -0.72 10.40 27.51
N CYS A 222 -1.12 9.34 28.22
CA CYS A 222 -1.39 9.41 29.66
C CYS A 222 -0.20 9.98 30.46
N GLY A 223 1.02 9.57 30.12
CA GLY A 223 2.22 10.10 30.77
C GLY A 223 2.42 11.60 30.53
N ILE A 224 2.10 12.09 29.33
CA ILE A 224 2.15 13.53 29.01
C ILE A 224 1.09 14.29 29.82
N LEU A 225 -0.12 13.76 29.98
CA LEU A 225 -1.17 14.39 30.79
C LEU A 225 -0.72 14.60 32.24
N ASN A 226 -0.17 13.57 32.87
CA ASN A 226 0.34 13.68 34.24
C ASN A 226 1.47 14.72 34.38
N VAL A 227 2.22 14.97 33.29
CA VAL A 227 3.27 16.01 33.27
C VAL A 227 2.66 17.40 33.10
N LEU A 228 1.61 17.54 32.27
CA LEU A 228 0.88 18.79 32.09
C LEU A 228 0.15 19.21 33.37
N GLU A 229 -0.57 18.28 34.00
CA GLU A 229 -1.26 18.48 35.29
C GLU A 229 -0.28 18.95 36.38
N ALA A 230 0.96 18.43 36.37
CA ALA A 230 2.00 18.83 37.31
C ALA A 230 2.60 20.22 37.03
N LEU A 231 2.46 20.73 35.81
CA LEU A 231 3.00 22.02 35.37
C LEU A 231 1.97 23.16 35.48
N ASP A 232 0.68 22.88 35.29
CA ASP A 232 -0.38 23.90 35.29
C ASP A 232 -1.68 23.38 35.94
N ALA A 233 -1.83 23.61 37.25
CA ALA A 233 -2.89 23.00 38.06
C ALA A 233 -4.30 23.63 37.87
N ASP A 234 -4.43 24.71 37.10
CA ASP A 234 -5.69 25.45 36.92
C ASP A 234 -6.42 25.09 35.60
N ILE A 235 -5.84 24.24 34.75
CA ILE A 235 -6.45 23.83 33.45
C ILE A 235 -7.34 22.59 33.67
N PRO A 236 -8.56 22.52 33.09
CA PRO A 236 -9.38 21.32 33.16
C PRO A 236 -8.73 20.15 32.40
N GLU A 237 -8.78 18.93 32.96
CA GLU A 237 -8.19 17.68 32.40
C GLU A 237 -8.51 17.47 30.90
N ARG A 238 -9.67 17.94 30.44
CA ARG A 238 -10.13 17.85 29.05
C ARG A 238 -9.31 18.72 28.09
N GLN A 239 -8.95 19.94 28.48
CA GLN A 239 -8.13 20.82 27.63
C GLN A 239 -6.68 20.29 27.55
N GLU A 240 -6.15 19.77 28.65
CA GLU A 240 -4.85 19.08 28.67
C GLU A 240 -4.84 17.85 27.74
N LEU A 241 -5.94 17.10 27.69
CA LEU A 241 -6.12 15.97 26.79
C LEU A 241 -6.05 16.36 25.32
N VAL A 242 -6.73 17.44 24.94
CA VAL A 242 -6.69 17.98 23.58
C VAL A 242 -5.28 18.47 23.24
N GLU A 243 -4.58 19.14 24.16
CA GLU A 243 -3.23 19.63 23.94
C GLU A 243 -2.19 18.50 23.77
N ALA A 244 -2.21 17.50 24.67
CA ALA A 244 -1.35 16.33 24.57
C ALA A 244 -1.59 15.55 23.27
N PHE A 245 -2.86 15.39 22.90
CA PHE A 245 -3.26 14.79 21.63
C PHE A 245 -2.70 15.56 20.44
N MET A 246 -2.84 16.89 20.44
CA MET A 246 -2.35 17.76 19.39
C MET A 246 -0.84 17.62 19.21
N PHE A 247 -0.08 17.65 20.29
CA PHE A 247 1.36 17.47 20.26
C PHE A 247 1.76 16.15 19.56
N VAL A 248 1.10 15.04 19.92
CA VAL A 248 1.36 13.73 19.32
C VAL A 248 0.94 13.67 17.85
N ALA A 249 -0.20 14.28 17.48
CA ALA A 249 -0.68 14.33 16.10
C ALA A 249 0.27 15.10 15.17
N TRP A 250 0.83 16.22 15.64
CA TRP A 250 1.82 17.00 14.90
C TRP A 250 3.16 16.28 14.76
N ILE A 251 3.63 15.59 15.80
CA ILE A 251 4.81 14.71 15.70
C ILE A 251 4.57 13.63 14.64
N LEU A 252 3.39 13.00 14.66
CA LEU A 252 3.07 11.96 13.69
C LEU A 252 3.06 12.50 12.25
N LEU A 253 2.53 13.71 12.03
CA LEU A 253 2.60 14.40 10.73
C LEU A 253 4.03 14.64 10.27
N LEU A 254 4.92 15.08 11.18
CA LEU A 254 6.33 15.28 10.86
C LEU A 254 7.00 13.95 10.47
N VAL A 255 6.70 12.86 11.17
CA VAL A 255 7.20 11.53 10.82
C VAL A 255 6.69 11.09 9.44
N HIS A 256 5.40 11.29 9.14
CA HIS A 256 4.84 11.00 7.81
C HIS A 256 5.54 11.81 6.72
N LEU A 257 5.77 13.11 6.96
CA LEU A 257 6.49 13.97 6.01
C LEU A 257 7.90 13.45 5.75
N MET A 258 8.64 13.08 6.80
CA MET A 258 10.01 12.54 6.66
C MET A 258 10.02 11.24 5.85
N VAL A 259 9.10 10.32 6.14
CA VAL A 259 8.97 9.05 5.41
C VAL A 259 8.55 9.28 3.95
N PHE A 260 7.63 10.21 3.72
CA PHE A 260 7.22 10.63 2.38
C PHE A 260 8.42 11.17 1.57
N LEU A 261 9.20 12.09 2.14
CA LEU A 261 10.39 12.63 1.49
C LEU A 261 11.44 11.55 1.22
N PHE A 262 11.62 10.60 2.14
CA PHE A 262 12.52 9.47 1.96
C PHE A 262 12.13 8.61 0.76
N PHE A 263 10.87 8.15 0.69
CA PHE A 263 10.42 7.34 -0.45
C PHE A 263 10.42 8.12 -1.76
N ARG A 264 10.04 9.40 -1.72
CA ARG A 264 10.12 10.27 -2.89
C ARG A 264 11.55 10.40 -3.41
N SER A 265 12.52 10.53 -2.51
CA SER A 265 13.95 10.51 -2.85
C SER A 265 14.39 9.19 -3.47
N CYS A 266 13.92 8.06 -2.93
CA CYS A 266 14.19 6.73 -3.48
C CYS A 266 13.64 6.58 -4.91
N VAL A 267 12.41 7.02 -5.17
CA VAL A 267 11.82 7.01 -6.52
C VAL A 267 12.61 7.90 -7.47
N HIS A 268 13.00 9.11 -7.04
CA HIS A 268 13.84 9.99 -7.86
C HIS A 268 15.21 9.40 -8.16
N TYR A 269 15.82 8.69 -7.21
CA TYR A 269 17.06 7.94 -7.42
C TYR A 269 16.88 6.84 -8.46
N LEU A 270 15.81 6.02 -8.35
CA LEU A 270 15.49 4.99 -9.34
C LEU A 270 15.26 5.58 -10.73
N LEU A 271 14.53 6.69 -10.83
CA LEU A 271 14.31 7.39 -12.10
C LEU A 271 15.60 7.89 -12.73
N ARG A 272 16.52 8.44 -11.93
CA ARG A 272 17.83 8.89 -12.42
C ARG A 272 18.64 7.70 -12.97
N VAL A 273 18.62 6.57 -12.28
CA VAL A 273 19.25 5.32 -12.75
C VAL A 273 18.60 4.81 -14.04
N ALA A 274 17.29 5.00 -14.20
CA ALA A 274 16.56 4.64 -15.42
C ALA A 274 16.84 5.56 -16.62
N GLY A 275 17.57 6.67 -16.43
CA GLY A 275 17.91 7.64 -17.47
C GLY A 275 17.07 8.93 -17.46
N PHE A 276 16.27 9.16 -16.41
CA PHE A 276 15.56 10.43 -16.23
C PHE A 276 16.55 11.57 -15.96
N ASN A 277 16.39 12.68 -16.67
CA ASN A 277 17.14 13.91 -16.45
C ASN A 277 16.18 15.11 -16.47
N ASP A 278 16.44 16.11 -15.62
CA ASP A 278 15.67 17.35 -15.60
C ASP A 278 15.94 18.19 -16.88
N ASP A 279 17.11 18.03 -17.50
CA ASP A 279 17.44 18.62 -18.79
C ASP A 279 16.67 17.93 -19.93
N LYS A 280 15.69 18.65 -20.48
CA LYS A 280 14.80 18.15 -21.55
C LYS A 280 15.57 17.57 -22.75
N LYS A 281 16.70 18.18 -23.14
CA LYS A 281 17.51 17.72 -24.28
C LYS A 281 18.13 16.35 -24.02
N ILE A 282 18.77 16.20 -22.86
CA ILE A 282 19.40 14.94 -22.43
C ILE A 282 18.32 13.86 -22.23
N LEU A 283 17.17 14.22 -21.66
CA LEU A 283 16.05 13.31 -21.52
C LEU A 283 15.53 12.80 -22.88
N ILE A 284 15.38 13.67 -23.88
CA ILE A 284 14.95 13.27 -25.23
C ILE A 284 15.98 12.37 -25.90
N GLU A 285 17.27 12.68 -25.76
CA GLU A 285 18.35 11.84 -26.28
C GLU A 285 18.33 10.44 -25.64
N ASN A 286 18.18 10.37 -24.32
CA ASN A 286 18.01 9.12 -23.59
C ASN A 286 16.75 8.36 -24.06
N LEU A 287 15.61 9.05 -24.25
CA LEU A 287 14.39 8.41 -24.71
C LEU A 287 14.48 7.91 -26.17
N ASN A 288 15.22 8.60 -27.03
CA ASN A 288 15.45 8.16 -28.41
C ASN A 288 16.32 6.89 -28.45
N THR A 289 17.38 6.83 -27.64
CA THR A 289 18.21 5.61 -27.55
C THR A 289 17.39 4.44 -27.01
N ILE A 290 16.55 4.70 -26.00
CA ILE A 290 15.59 3.73 -25.47
C ILE A 290 14.64 3.23 -26.56
N ALA A 291 14.04 4.13 -27.33
CA ALA A 291 13.06 3.78 -28.35
C ALA A 291 13.66 2.87 -29.43
N GLN A 292 14.92 3.11 -29.81
CA GLN A 292 15.63 2.25 -30.75
C GLN A 292 15.91 0.86 -30.19
N GLU A 293 16.29 0.76 -28.90
CA GLU A 293 16.48 -0.53 -28.23
C GLU A 293 15.17 -1.30 -28.08
N GLU A 294 14.10 -0.63 -27.65
CA GLU A 294 12.77 -1.22 -27.52
C GLU A 294 12.23 -1.71 -28.87
N GLY A 295 12.40 -0.91 -29.94
CA GLY A 295 11.97 -1.29 -31.29
C GLY A 295 12.71 -2.52 -31.82
N LYS A 296 14.02 -2.64 -31.57
CA LYS A 296 14.80 -3.84 -31.92
C LYS A 296 14.40 -5.06 -31.09
N ALA A 297 14.10 -4.87 -29.80
CA ALA A 297 13.64 -5.97 -28.95
C ALA A 297 12.29 -6.51 -29.45
N TRP A 298 11.32 -5.62 -29.71
CA TRP A 298 9.99 -5.97 -30.22
C TRP A 298 10.02 -6.77 -31.53
N GLN A 299 10.91 -6.40 -32.47
CA GLN A 299 11.03 -7.11 -33.75
C GLN A 299 11.51 -8.55 -33.61
N ASN A 300 12.23 -8.85 -32.52
CA ASN A 300 12.85 -10.16 -32.28
C ASN A 300 12.08 -11.00 -31.25
N GLU A 301 10.97 -10.49 -30.71
CA GLU A 301 10.27 -11.08 -29.58
C GLU A 301 9.04 -11.88 -30.04
N GLU A 302 9.11 -13.20 -29.90
CA GLU A 302 7.97 -14.11 -30.11
C GLU A 302 7.29 -14.40 -28.77
N ALA A 303 5.96 -14.55 -28.78
CA ALA A 303 5.17 -14.78 -27.57
C ALA A 303 5.58 -16.06 -26.82
N ASP A 304 5.88 -17.14 -27.54
CA ASP A 304 6.30 -18.41 -26.94
C ASP A 304 7.67 -18.30 -26.25
N LYS A 305 8.64 -17.65 -26.92
CA LYS A 305 9.97 -17.36 -26.33
C LYS A 305 9.85 -16.45 -25.12
N ALA A 306 8.99 -15.43 -25.18
CA ALA A 306 8.74 -14.53 -24.06
C ALA A 306 8.15 -15.29 -22.87
N LEU A 307 7.20 -16.21 -23.11
CA LEU A 307 6.58 -17.04 -22.08
C LEU A 307 7.57 -18.04 -21.46
N GLU A 308 8.46 -18.62 -22.26
CA GLU A 308 9.55 -19.47 -21.77
C GLU A 308 10.49 -18.68 -20.85
N ILE A 309 10.92 -17.49 -21.25
CA ILE A 309 11.76 -16.61 -20.42
C ILE A 309 11.03 -16.27 -19.11
N MET A 310 9.78 -15.82 -19.18
CA MET A 310 8.99 -15.50 -17.98
C MET A 310 8.84 -16.70 -17.03
N SER A 311 8.56 -17.89 -17.58
CA SER A 311 8.40 -19.12 -16.78
C SER A 311 9.72 -19.52 -16.10
N SER A 312 10.85 -19.38 -16.81
CA SER A 312 12.17 -19.66 -16.24
C SER A 312 12.54 -18.70 -15.10
N ILE A 313 12.22 -17.40 -15.24
CA ILE A 313 12.45 -16.39 -14.19
C ILE A 313 11.54 -16.68 -12.98
N GLN A 314 10.29 -17.09 -13.22
CA GLN A 314 9.36 -17.49 -12.18
C GLN A 314 9.88 -18.69 -11.39
N GLU A 315 10.25 -19.77 -12.07
CA GLU A 315 10.77 -21.00 -11.45
C GLU A 315 12.02 -20.71 -10.61
N GLN A 316 12.96 -19.93 -11.14
CA GLN A 316 14.14 -19.49 -10.40
C GLN A 316 13.76 -18.74 -9.11
N HIS A 317 12.81 -17.82 -9.17
CA HIS A 317 12.38 -17.06 -8.00
C HIS A 317 11.65 -17.93 -6.96
N GLU A 318 10.79 -18.85 -7.40
CA GLU A 318 10.11 -19.80 -6.51
C GLU A 318 11.12 -20.71 -5.80
N GLU A 319 12.13 -21.21 -6.51
CA GLU A 319 13.22 -22.00 -5.91
C GLU A 319 14.00 -21.19 -4.86
N PHE A 320 14.33 -19.93 -5.16
CA PHE A 320 15.02 -19.06 -4.23
C PHE A 320 14.21 -18.82 -2.95
N GLU A 321 12.90 -18.59 -3.08
CA GLU A 321 12.02 -18.43 -1.92
C GLU A 321 11.89 -19.72 -1.12
N TYR A 322 11.74 -20.85 -1.79
CA TYR A 322 11.71 -22.17 -1.14
C TYR A 322 12.98 -22.44 -0.33
N GLN A 323 14.15 -22.17 -0.91
CA GLN A 323 15.44 -22.31 -0.21
C GLN A 323 15.54 -21.37 1.01
N ARG A 324 15.03 -20.14 0.90
CA ARG A 324 15.02 -19.15 1.98
C ARG A 324 14.14 -19.60 3.15
N VAL A 325 12.91 -20.05 2.85
CA VAL A 325 11.97 -20.54 3.87
C VAL A 325 12.54 -21.79 4.54
N ARG A 326 13.11 -22.72 3.77
CA ARG A 326 13.76 -23.92 4.32
C ARG A 326 14.92 -23.57 5.24
N ARG A 327 15.76 -22.58 4.88
CA ARG A 327 16.84 -22.09 5.74
C ARG A 327 16.30 -21.44 7.01
N GLN A 328 15.28 -20.59 6.93
CA GLN A 328 14.67 -20.00 8.12
C GLN A 328 14.06 -21.04 9.05
N ARG A 329 13.36 -22.06 8.51
CA ARG A 329 12.84 -23.17 9.32
C ARG A 329 13.97 -23.94 10.00
N LYS A 330 15.07 -24.24 9.30
CA LYS A 330 16.26 -24.87 9.90
C LYS A 330 16.87 -23.99 11.00
N LEU A 331 16.99 -22.69 10.78
CA LEU A 331 17.52 -21.74 11.78
C LEU A 331 16.58 -21.56 12.97
N LEU A 332 15.26 -21.62 12.80
CA LEU A 332 14.29 -21.61 13.90
C LEU A 332 14.34 -22.92 14.70
N GLN A 333 14.48 -24.06 14.02
CA GLN A 333 14.65 -25.37 14.66
C GLN A 333 16.00 -25.48 15.39
N GLN A 334 17.07 -24.91 14.83
CA GLN A 334 18.40 -24.86 15.45
C GLN A 334 18.54 -23.74 16.49
N GLY A 335 17.77 -22.66 16.37
CA GLY A 335 17.76 -21.51 17.27
C GLY A 335 17.18 -21.81 18.64
N LEU A 336 16.45 -22.93 18.79
CA LEU A 336 16.10 -23.50 20.09
C LEU A 336 17.32 -24.16 20.78
N TYR A 337 18.36 -24.54 20.02
CA TYR A 337 19.57 -25.23 20.51
C TYR A 337 20.85 -24.37 20.51
N HIS A 338 20.83 -23.15 19.96
CA HIS A 338 22.05 -22.34 19.75
C HIS A 338 21.91 -20.88 20.21
N ARG A 339 21.35 -20.65 21.41
CA ARG A 339 21.37 -19.33 22.04
C ARG A 339 22.69 -18.98 22.76
N THR A 340 23.75 -19.77 22.59
CA THR A 340 25.03 -19.59 23.31
C THR A 340 26.28 -19.43 22.45
N ALA A 341 26.19 -19.40 21.11
CA ALA A 341 27.39 -19.42 20.24
C ALA A 341 27.53 -18.29 19.20
N ALA A 342 26.69 -17.24 19.23
CA ALA A 342 26.71 -16.18 18.23
C ALA A 342 27.36 -14.86 18.69
N THR A 343 28.40 -14.94 19.53
CA THR A 343 29.24 -13.80 19.94
C THR A 343 30.55 -13.65 19.14
N MET A 344 30.75 -14.35 18.02
CA MET A 344 31.98 -14.21 17.22
C MET A 344 31.74 -14.07 15.70
N GLY A 345 31.62 -12.81 15.26
CA GLY A 345 32.54 -12.19 14.28
C GLY A 345 32.70 -12.73 12.84
N ILE A 346 32.03 -13.79 12.39
CA ILE A 346 32.33 -14.42 11.08
C ILE A 346 31.25 -14.17 10.00
N ALA A 347 30.08 -13.62 10.34
CA ALA A 347 28.94 -13.54 9.42
C ALA A 347 28.98 -12.41 8.37
N HIS A 348 29.91 -11.44 8.46
CA HIS A 348 29.81 -10.22 7.65
C HIS A 348 30.33 -10.38 6.21
N LYS A 349 31.27 -11.30 5.96
CA LYS A 349 31.96 -11.43 4.66
C LYS A 349 31.28 -12.38 3.67
N SER A 350 30.44 -13.30 4.15
CA SER A 350 29.63 -14.20 3.32
C SER A 350 28.27 -13.60 2.95
N SER A 351 27.80 -12.57 3.65
CA SER A 351 26.50 -11.94 3.42
C SER A 351 26.46 -11.09 2.15
N GLU A 352 27.57 -10.45 1.77
CA GLU A 352 27.63 -9.51 0.63
C GLU A 352 27.60 -10.23 -0.73
N LYS A 353 28.48 -11.23 -0.92
CA LYS A 353 28.51 -12.05 -2.15
C LYS A 353 27.26 -12.91 -2.34
N LEU A 354 26.58 -13.24 -1.25
CA LEU A 354 25.35 -14.03 -1.25
C LEU A 354 24.11 -13.16 -1.46
N SER A 355 24.12 -11.90 -1.01
CA SER A 355 23.06 -10.91 -1.25
C SER A 355 22.89 -10.60 -2.74
N GLU A 356 24.00 -10.46 -3.49
CA GLU A 356 23.97 -10.24 -4.94
C GLU A 356 23.39 -11.44 -5.70
N SER A 357 23.59 -12.69 -5.23
CA SER A 357 23.04 -13.89 -5.89
C SER A 357 21.59 -14.23 -5.48
N ILE A 358 21.05 -13.60 -4.44
CA ILE A 358 19.73 -13.94 -3.86
C ILE A 358 18.57 -13.19 -4.53
N ASN A 359 18.82 -12.10 -5.26
CA ASN A 359 17.76 -11.21 -5.76
C ASN A 359 17.28 -11.48 -7.20
N GLY A 360 17.75 -12.55 -7.86
CA GLY A 360 17.32 -12.88 -9.23
C GLY A 360 17.61 -11.80 -10.27
N VAL A 361 18.63 -10.97 -10.02
CA VAL A 361 19.00 -9.81 -10.84
C VAL A 361 19.97 -10.24 -11.93
N VAL A 362 19.75 -9.77 -13.16
CA VAL A 362 20.59 -10.11 -14.33
C VAL A 362 22.01 -9.52 -14.16
N PRO A 363 23.08 -10.28 -14.49
CA PRO A 363 24.44 -9.74 -14.56
C PRO A 363 24.49 -8.54 -15.53
N ASP A 364 25.25 -7.50 -15.18
CA ASP A 364 25.34 -6.20 -15.90
C ASP A 364 24.14 -5.24 -15.77
N SER A 365 23.15 -5.57 -14.93
CA SER A 365 22.13 -4.59 -14.53
C SER A 365 22.70 -3.50 -13.59
N PRO A 366 22.13 -2.28 -13.60
CA PRO A 366 22.61 -1.21 -12.74
C PRO A 366 22.46 -1.60 -11.25
N LYS A 367 23.57 -1.52 -10.50
CA LYS A 367 23.56 -1.79 -9.06
C LYS A 367 22.73 -0.73 -8.35
N ILE A 368 21.58 -1.13 -7.81
CA ILE A 368 20.70 -0.27 -7.01
C ILE A 368 20.92 -0.62 -5.55
N ASP A 369 21.69 0.20 -4.85
CA ASP A 369 21.85 0.13 -3.40
C ASP A 369 21.18 1.36 -2.78
N ILE A 370 20.06 1.14 -2.09
CA ILE A 370 19.34 2.20 -1.39
C ILE A 370 19.70 2.09 0.08
N ARG A 371 20.48 3.05 0.58
CA ARG A 371 20.89 3.12 1.98
C ARG A 371 19.65 3.09 2.89
N PHE A 372 19.69 2.24 3.92
CA PHE A 372 18.60 2.04 4.89
C PHE A 372 17.29 1.44 4.34
N PHE A 373 17.28 0.89 3.12
CA PHE A 373 16.10 0.20 2.61
C PHE A 373 16.12 -1.29 2.96
N SER A 374 15.21 -1.69 3.86
CA SER A 374 14.86 -3.10 4.07
C SER A 374 13.36 -3.28 3.88
N TYR A 375 12.97 -4.12 2.91
CA TYR A 375 11.56 -4.38 2.59
C TYR A 375 10.74 -4.73 3.83
N LYS A 376 11.23 -5.64 4.68
CA LYS A 376 10.50 -6.12 5.86
C LYS A 376 10.29 -5.00 6.89
N ALA A 377 11.33 -4.21 7.14
CA ALA A 377 11.25 -3.13 8.12
C ALA A 377 10.32 -2.02 7.62
N TRP A 378 10.47 -1.60 6.37
CA TRP A 378 9.63 -0.55 5.79
C TRP A 378 8.18 -0.95 5.58
N HIS A 379 7.91 -2.21 5.22
CA HIS A 379 6.55 -2.74 5.19
C HIS A 379 5.89 -2.56 6.55
N VAL A 380 6.50 -3.06 7.62
CA VAL A 380 5.98 -2.90 9.00
C VAL A 380 5.83 -1.42 9.37
N SER A 381 6.83 -0.57 9.06
CA SER A 381 6.77 0.87 9.36
C SER A 381 5.62 1.59 8.66
N VAL A 382 5.37 1.31 7.37
CA VAL A 382 4.29 1.97 6.61
C VAL A 382 2.91 1.55 7.11
N ILE A 383 2.73 0.27 7.45
CA ILE A 383 1.49 -0.21 8.06
C ILE A 383 1.34 0.36 9.48
N LEU A 384 2.42 0.47 10.25
CA LEU A 384 2.38 1.04 11.60
C LEU A 384 1.96 2.51 11.58
N LEU A 385 2.46 3.31 10.62
CA LEU A 385 2.05 4.70 10.44
C LEU A 385 0.56 4.83 10.11
N LEU A 386 0.03 3.93 9.25
CA LEU A 386 -1.40 3.84 8.98
C LEU A 386 -2.19 3.62 10.26
N VAL A 387 -1.82 2.55 10.99
CA VAL A 387 -2.51 2.08 12.19
C VAL A 387 -2.47 3.12 13.30
N LEU A 388 -1.32 3.76 13.48
CA LEU A 388 -1.16 4.84 14.45
C LEU A 388 -2.01 6.06 14.09
N ASN A 389 -2.08 6.45 12.82
CA ASN A 389 -2.94 7.56 12.42
C ASN A 389 -4.43 7.22 12.56
N GLY A 390 -4.85 5.99 12.21
CA GLY A 390 -6.21 5.52 12.43
C GLY A 390 -6.60 5.49 13.92
N PHE A 391 -5.65 5.12 14.78
CA PHE A 391 -5.84 5.15 16.23
C PHE A 391 -5.97 6.59 16.76
N LEU A 392 -5.14 7.53 16.31
CA LEU A 392 -5.29 8.94 16.70
C LEU A 392 -6.59 9.55 16.16
N ILE A 393 -7.05 9.20 14.95
CA ILE A 393 -8.39 9.59 14.46
C ILE A 393 -9.47 9.08 15.40
N THR A 394 -9.34 7.85 15.88
CA THR A 394 -10.31 7.27 16.81
C THR A 394 -10.33 8.03 18.14
N LEU A 395 -9.16 8.32 18.72
CA LEU A 395 -9.06 9.11 19.94
C LEU A 395 -9.62 10.51 19.73
N PHE A 396 -9.36 11.16 18.59
CA PHE A 396 -9.94 12.46 18.26
C PHE A 396 -11.47 12.42 18.27
N VAL A 397 -12.08 11.41 17.64
CA VAL A 397 -13.54 11.23 17.61
C VAL A 397 -14.12 10.98 19.00
N GLN A 398 -13.40 10.27 19.87
CA GLN A 398 -13.88 9.92 21.21
C GLN A 398 -13.61 10.98 22.28
N CYS A 399 -12.56 11.80 22.11
CA CYS A 399 -12.08 12.70 23.14
C CYS A 399 -12.23 14.18 22.80
N ALA A 400 -12.21 14.57 21.51
CA ALA A 400 -12.05 15.99 21.13
C ALA A 400 -13.14 16.52 20.16
N VAL A 401 -13.89 15.64 19.47
CA VAL A 401 -14.91 16.10 18.51
C VAL A 401 -16.04 16.90 19.16
N TYR A 402 -16.44 16.55 20.38
CA TYR A 402 -17.49 17.24 21.12
C TYR A 402 -17.02 18.59 21.68
N ASP A 403 -15.72 18.86 21.58
CA ASP A 403 -15.06 20.02 22.15
C ASP A 403 -14.76 21.08 21.09
N LEU A 404 -14.98 20.74 19.82
CA LEU A 404 -14.72 21.63 18.70
C LEU A 404 -15.56 22.90 18.76
N ASP A 405 -16.78 22.83 19.30
CA ASP A 405 -17.66 23.99 19.48
C ASP A 405 -17.12 24.94 20.55
N GLU A 406 -16.63 24.41 21.67
CA GLU A 406 -16.02 25.21 22.75
C GLU A 406 -14.66 25.78 22.34
N ILE A 407 -13.84 24.98 21.65
CA ILE A 407 -12.58 25.44 21.04
C ILE A 407 -12.85 26.54 20.00
N TYR A 408 -13.97 26.46 19.27
CA TYR A 408 -14.38 27.48 18.32
C TYR A 408 -14.79 28.78 19.04
N GLU A 409 -15.52 28.68 20.14
CA GLU A 409 -15.91 29.84 20.95
C GLU A 409 -14.70 30.53 21.61
N ASP A 410 -13.74 29.76 22.12
CA ASP A 410 -12.58 30.29 22.87
C ASP A 410 -11.43 30.77 21.96
N PHE A 411 -11.11 30.02 20.90
CA PHE A 411 -9.91 30.25 20.06
C PHE A 411 -10.22 30.56 18.59
N GLY A 412 -11.50 30.48 18.19
CA GLY A 412 -11.96 30.79 16.85
C GLY A 412 -11.71 29.69 15.79
N ALA A 413 -12.21 29.95 14.58
CA ALA A 413 -12.23 28.98 13.47
C ALA A 413 -10.87 28.37 13.10
N LEU A 414 -9.77 29.10 13.28
CA LEU A 414 -8.44 28.64 12.89
C LEU A 414 -7.98 27.47 13.78
N ALA A 415 -8.19 27.56 15.10
CA ALA A 415 -7.82 26.51 16.04
C ALA A 415 -8.65 25.25 15.78
N THR A 416 -9.96 25.38 15.59
CA THR A 416 -10.88 24.27 15.28
C THR A 416 -10.48 23.50 14.02
N VAL A 417 -9.93 24.17 13.00
CA VAL A 417 -9.43 23.51 11.77
C VAL A 417 -8.06 22.89 12.00
N LEU A 418 -7.20 23.53 12.78
CA LEU A 418 -5.83 23.08 13.02
C LEU A 418 -5.78 21.75 13.79
N VAL A 419 -6.81 21.47 14.61
CA VAL A 419 -6.88 20.25 15.43
C VAL A 419 -6.98 18.96 14.60
N PRO A 420 -7.95 18.79 13.70
CA PRO A 420 -8.03 17.59 12.85
C PRO A 420 -7.03 17.59 11.67
N LEU A 421 -6.44 18.74 11.33
CA LEU A 421 -5.63 18.90 10.12
C LEU A 421 -4.49 17.87 9.97
N PRO A 422 -3.64 17.60 10.99
CA PRO A 422 -2.57 16.60 10.87
C PRO A 422 -3.08 15.21 10.50
N LEU A 423 -4.18 14.79 11.13
CA LEU A 423 -4.77 13.47 10.94
C LEU A 423 -5.36 13.31 9.53
N VAL A 424 -6.04 14.36 9.05
CA VAL A 424 -6.64 14.40 7.72
C VAL A 424 -5.56 14.42 6.64
N LEU A 425 -4.51 15.22 6.81
CA LEU A 425 -3.38 15.25 5.89
C LEU A 425 -2.65 13.91 5.83
N ASN A 426 -2.42 13.27 6.99
CA ASN A 426 -1.83 11.94 7.04
C ASN A 426 -2.70 10.92 6.32
N ALA A 427 -4.00 10.84 6.66
CA ALA A 427 -4.94 9.88 6.10
C ALA A 427 -5.15 10.06 4.59
N LEU A 428 -5.42 11.29 4.16
CA LEU A 428 -5.85 11.56 2.80
C LEU A 428 -4.70 11.89 1.85
N TYR A 429 -3.59 12.48 2.31
CA TYR A 429 -2.50 12.90 1.44
C TYR A 429 -1.23 12.06 1.63
N PHE A 430 -0.61 12.06 2.80
CA PHE A 430 0.70 11.44 2.97
C PHE A 430 0.65 9.93 2.83
N GLN A 431 -0.31 9.27 3.50
CA GLN A 431 -0.37 7.81 3.53
C GLN A 431 -0.53 7.19 2.15
N ARG A 432 -1.40 7.76 1.31
CA ARG A 432 -1.60 7.30 -0.08
C ARG A 432 -0.32 7.42 -0.91
N HIS A 433 0.45 8.50 -0.74
CA HIS A 433 1.67 8.73 -1.51
C HIS A 433 2.84 7.89 -0.99
N ILE A 434 3.00 7.79 0.33
CA ILE A 434 3.99 6.90 0.98
C ILE A 434 3.77 5.47 0.50
N PHE A 435 2.52 4.98 0.52
CA PHE A 435 2.21 3.63 0.10
C PHE A 435 2.53 3.39 -1.38
N TYR A 436 2.09 4.29 -2.27
CA TYR A 436 2.39 4.17 -3.70
C TYR A 436 3.90 4.15 -3.97
N ASP A 437 4.65 5.10 -3.42
CA ASP A 437 6.10 5.18 -3.62
C ASP A 437 6.82 3.97 -2.99
N PHE A 438 6.37 3.49 -1.83
CA PHE A 438 6.87 2.26 -1.21
C PHE A 438 6.68 1.05 -2.12
N VAL A 439 5.48 0.86 -2.70
CA VAL A 439 5.23 -0.28 -3.60
C VAL A 439 6.08 -0.17 -4.86
N VAL A 440 6.17 1.01 -5.48
CA VAL A 440 7.04 1.23 -6.65
C VAL A 440 8.50 0.89 -6.35
N VAL A 441 9.04 1.38 -5.22
CA VAL A 441 10.43 1.11 -4.83
C VAL A 441 10.63 -0.38 -4.55
N SER A 442 9.75 -1.00 -3.77
CA SER A 442 9.86 -2.41 -3.41
C SER A 442 9.74 -3.33 -4.63
N SER A 443 8.76 -3.11 -5.52
CA SER A 443 8.60 -3.86 -6.77
C SER A 443 9.78 -3.69 -7.73
N THR A 444 10.47 -2.54 -7.71
CA THR A 444 11.68 -2.31 -8.54
C THR A 444 12.94 -2.94 -7.95
N VAL A 445 12.97 -3.14 -6.62
CA VAL A 445 14.11 -3.72 -5.91
C VAL A 445 14.00 -5.23 -5.81
N ARG A 446 12.79 -5.77 -5.66
CA ARG A 446 12.53 -7.19 -5.48
C ARG A 446 11.25 -7.61 -6.21
N ILE A 447 11.30 -8.78 -6.83
CA ILE A 447 10.10 -9.44 -7.37
C ILE A 447 9.37 -10.18 -6.25
N ASP A 448 8.05 -10.05 -6.25
CA ASP A 448 7.15 -10.89 -5.47
C ASP A 448 6.78 -12.13 -6.32
N SER A 449 7.17 -13.31 -5.85
CA SER A 449 7.05 -14.59 -6.57
C SER A 449 5.59 -14.95 -6.85
N HIS A 450 4.70 -14.74 -5.88
CA HIS A 450 3.28 -15.07 -5.99
C HIS A 450 2.61 -14.18 -7.04
N THR A 451 2.85 -12.87 -6.96
CA THR A 451 2.28 -11.94 -7.95
C THR A 451 2.87 -12.15 -9.34
N LEU A 452 4.14 -12.55 -9.44
CA LEU A 452 4.75 -12.94 -10.71
C LEU A 452 4.05 -14.17 -11.28
N SER A 453 3.88 -15.23 -10.48
CA SER A 453 3.21 -16.47 -10.87
C SER A 453 1.81 -16.20 -11.43
N ASP A 454 1.00 -15.41 -10.71
CA ASP A 454 -0.33 -15.04 -11.16
C ASP A 454 -0.30 -14.32 -12.53
N VAL A 455 0.69 -13.44 -12.75
CA VAL A 455 0.82 -12.63 -13.97
C VAL A 455 1.27 -13.48 -15.15
N VAL A 456 2.22 -14.39 -14.93
CA VAL A 456 2.69 -15.31 -15.97
C VAL A 456 1.58 -16.28 -16.38
N GLU A 457 0.80 -16.79 -15.43
CA GLU A 457 -0.32 -17.69 -15.73
C GLU A 457 -1.40 -16.97 -16.54
N ASN A 458 -1.79 -15.74 -16.15
CA ASN A 458 -2.74 -14.95 -16.93
C ASN A 458 -2.19 -14.61 -18.33
N PHE A 459 -0.89 -14.32 -18.44
CA PHE A 459 -0.27 -14.09 -19.74
C PHE A 459 -0.32 -15.35 -20.62
N ARG A 460 -0.05 -16.53 -20.04
CA ARG A 460 -0.18 -17.82 -20.72
C ARG A 460 -1.60 -18.06 -21.22
N GLU A 461 -2.60 -17.88 -20.38
CA GLU A 461 -4.02 -18.00 -20.76
C GLU A 461 -4.37 -17.06 -21.93
N ILE A 462 -3.93 -15.80 -21.87
CA ILE A 462 -4.17 -14.82 -22.95
C ILE A 462 -3.51 -15.25 -24.27
N VAL A 463 -2.26 -15.72 -24.22
CA VAL A 463 -1.54 -16.18 -25.43
C VAL A 463 -2.24 -17.42 -26.01
N GLN A 464 -2.63 -18.38 -25.17
CA GLN A 464 -3.36 -19.57 -25.60
C GLN A 464 -4.69 -19.21 -26.26
N LEU A 465 -5.51 -18.36 -25.63
CA LEU A 465 -6.80 -17.92 -26.19
C LEU A 465 -6.63 -17.19 -27.52
N ARG A 466 -5.59 -16.36 -27.67
CA ARG A 466 -5.28 -15.70 -28.94
C ARG A 466 -4.87 -16.68 -30.03
N SER A 467 -4.09 -17.70 -29.68
CA SER A 467 -3.69 -18.77 -30.60
C SER A 467 -4.88 -19.63 -31.03
N GLU A 468 -5.74 -20.03 -30.09
CA GLU A 468 -6.98 -20.76 -30.36
C GLU A 468 -7.95 -19.95 -31.24
N PHE A 469 -8.07 -18.65 -30.99
CA PHE A 469 -8.85 -17.75 -31.85
C PHE A 469 -8.26 -17.67 -33.26
N ALA A 470 -6.95 -17.47 -33.40
CA ALA A 470 -6.30 -17.37 -34.69
C ALA A 470 -6.41 -18.67 -35.50
N THR A 471 -6.25 -19.82 -34.86
CA THR A 471 -6.42 -21.14 -35.51
C THR A 471 -7.87 -21.39 -35.92
N SER A 472 -8.83 -21.06 -35.05
CA SER A 472 -10.27 -21.17 -35.36
C SER A 472 -10.67 -20.25 -36.51
N LEU A 473 -10.18 -19.00 -36.51
CA LEU A 473 -10.40 -18.03 -37.58
C LEU A 473 -9.79 -18.53 -38.90
N HIS A 474 -8.54 -18.99 -38.86
CA HIS A 474 -7.86 -19.51 -40.05
C HIS A 474 -8.58 -20.74 -40.61
N GLN A 475 -9.02 -21.67 -39.74
CA GLN A 475 -9.79 -22.84 -40.15
C GLN A 475 -11.14 -22.45 -40.77
N HIS A 476 -11.84 -21.47 -40.19
CA HIS A 476 -13.09 -20.96 -40.73
C HIS A 476 -12.88 -20.32 -42.11
N MET A 477 -11.84 -19.51 -42.26
CA MET A 477 -11.48 -18.89 -43.54
C MET A 477 -11.15 -19.94 -44.60
N MET A 478 -10.35 -20.95 -44.25
CA MET A 478 -10.01 -22.06 -45.15
C MET A 478 -11.24 -22.88 -45.56
N GLN A 479 -12.20 -23.12 -44.65
CA GLN A 479 -13.43 -23.85 -44.96
C GLN A 479 -14.35 -23.11 -45.92
N HIS A 480 -14.33 -21.78 -45.91
CA HIS A 480 -15.21 -20.93 -46.72
C HIS A 480 -14.49 -20.31 -47.93
N GLU A 481 -13.25 -20.74 -48.20
CA GLU A 481 -12.38 -20.19 -49.25
C GLU A 481 -12.19 -18.65 -49.15
N LEU A 482 -12.28 -18.12 -47.92
CA LEU A 482 -12.13 -16.70 -47.62
C LEU A 482 -10.66 -16.33 -47.51
N THR A 483 -10.32 -15.18 -48.09
CA THR A 483 -8.98 -14.60 -48.05
C THR A 483 -8.85 -13.55 -46.95
N ILE A 484 -7.61 -13.15 -46.64
CA ILE A 484 -7.35 -12.05 -45.68
C ILE A 484 -7.97 -10.73 -46.17
N GLU A 485 -8.11 -10.56 -47.48
CA GLU A 485 -8.75 -9.40 -48.09
C GLU A 485 -10.26 -9.38 -47.75
N ASP A 486 -10.95 -10.51 -47.84
CA ASP A 486 -12.38 -10.64 -47.46
C ASP A 486 -12.61 -10.30 -45.98
N LEU A 487 -11.69 -10.75 -45.11
CA LEU A 487 -11.74 -10.40 -43.68
C LEU A 487 -11.51 -8.89 -43.46
N GLN A 488 -10.58 -8.28 -44.18
CA GLN A 488 -10.36 -6.83 -44.10
C GLN A 488 -11.56 -6.03 -44.60
N GLU A 489 -12.23 -6.49 -45.65
CA GLU A 489 -13.44 -5.87 -46.16
C GLU A 489 -14.58 -5.97 -45.15
N GLU A 490 -14.81 -7.14 -44.56
CA GLU A 490 -15.83 -7.33 -43.51
C GLU A 490 -15.55 -6.47 -42.27
N LEU A 491 -14.29 -6.40 -41.83
CA LEU A 491 -13.90 -5.55 -40.69
C LEU A 491 -14.10 -4.06 -41.01
N LYS A 492 -13.77 -3.60 -42.23
CA LYS A 492 -14.04 -2.22 -42.67
C LYS A 492 -15.52 -1.94 -42.83
N ALA A 493 -16.31 -2.92 -43.27
CA ALA A 493 -17.75 -2.79 -43.40
C ALA A 493 -18.42 -2.61 -42.03
N ARG A 494 -17.92 -3.32 -41.01
CA ARG A 494 -18.45 -3.23 -39.64
C ARG A 494 -17.92 -2.06 -38.82
N ASP A 495 -16.68 -1.60 -39.09
CA ASP A 495 -16.13 -0.37 -38.51
C ASP A 495 -15.81 0.65 -39.61
N ALA A 496 -16.87 1.11 -40.30
CA ALA A 496 -16.76 2.11 -41.37
C ALA A 496 -16.16 3.45 -40.88
N THR A 497 -16.18 3.69 -39.57
CA THR A 497 -15.64 4.88 -38.91
C THR A 497 -14.18 4.76 -38.49
N GLY A 498 -13.56 3.58 -38.59
CA GLY A 498 -12.16 3.34 -38.20
C GLY A 498 -11.89 3.58 -36.71
N THR A 499 -12.90 3.33 -35.88
CA THR A 499 -12.85 3.56 -34.43
C THR A 499 -12.10 2.45 -33.67
N GLY A 500 -11.87 1.30 -34.31
CA GLY A 500 -11.34 0.08 -33.72
C GLY A 500 -12.37 -0.70 -32.89
N TYR A 501 -13.66 -0.36 -32.99
CA TYR A 501 -14.75 -1.02 -32.27
C TYR A 501 -15.75 -1.60 -33.27
N ILE A 502 -16.09 -2.88 -33.10
CA ILE A 502 -17.07 -3.62 -33.90
C ILE A 502 -18.07 -4.22 -32.92
N GLU A 503 -19.35 -3.88 -33.05
CA GLU A 503 -20.45 -4.46 -32.25
C GLU A 503 -20.73 -5.93 -32.57
#